data_AF-A0AAW7CYF6-F1
#
_entry.id   AF-A0AAW7CYF6-F1
#
_cell.length_a   1.000
_cell.length_b   1.000
_cell.length_c   1.000
_cell.angle_alpha   90.00
_cell.angle_beta   90.00
_cell.angle_gamma   90.00
#
_symmetry.space_group_name_H-M   'P 1'
#
loop_
_entity.id
_entity.type
_entity.pdbx_description
1 polymer ?
#
loop_
_entity_poly.entity_id
_entity_poly.type
_entity_poly.pdbx_seq_one_letter_code
_entity_poly.pdbx_strand_id
1 'polypeptide(L)' 'MELVYSILCILGGSLYLAYLFRKKNEESNFWDKSMEIRGYIGGMIFLLMGIVMLYRFFFD' A
#
# COMPACT_ATOMS: atom_id res chain seq x y z
N MET A 1 -8.40 10.74 -16.30
CA MET A 1 -8.21 11.09 -14.87
C MET A 1 -8.12 9.84 -14.01
N GLU A 2 -9.09 8.92 -14.11
CA GLU A 2 -9.16 7.70 -13.29
C GLU A 2 -7.91 6.83 -13.39
N LEU A 3 -7.42 6.56 -14.61
CA LEU A 3 -6.19 5.79 -14.82
C LEU A 3 -4.95 6.39 -14.13
N VAL A 4 -4.85 7.72 -14.06
CA VAL A 4 -3.76 8.41 -13.35
C VAL A 4 -3.88 8.20 -11.84
N TYR A 5 -5.10 8.30 -11.29
CA TYR A 5 -5.34 8.03 -9.88
C TYR A 5 -5.10 6.56 -9.51
N SER A 6 -5.47 5.61 -10.38
CA SER A 6 -5.21 4.19 -10.17
C SER A 6 -3.70 3.91 -10.11
N ILE A 7 -2.93 4.49 -11.04
CA ILE A 7 -1.46 4.38 -11.04
C ILE A 7 -0.86 5.03 -9.80
N LEU A 8 -1.33 6.20 -9.39
CA LEU A 8 -0.87 6.87 -8.17
C LEU A 8 -1.17 6.07 -6.91
N CYS A 9 -2.33 5.43 -6.81
CA CYS A 9 -2.66 4.54 -5.68
C CYS A 9 -1.75 3.32 -5.65
N ILE A 10 -1.45 2.72 -6.81
CA ILE A 10 -0.55 1.56 -6.88
C ILE A 10 0.88 1.95 -6.49
N LEU A 11 1.39 3.06 -7.04
CA LEU A 11 2.71 3.58 -6.72
C LEU A 11 2.83 4.01 -5.26
N GLY A 12 1.83 4.72 -4.73
CA GLY A 12 1.79 5.15 -3.34
C GLY A 12 1.75 3.98 -2.37
N GLY A 13 0.89 2.98 -2.62
CA GLY A 13 0.84 1.76 -1.83
C GLY A 13 2.15 0.98 -1.86
N SER A 14 2.77 0.85 -3.04
CA SER A 14 4.06 0.17 -3.23
C SER A 14 5.20 0.86 -2.49
N LEU A 15 5.30 2.20 -2.62
CA LEU A 15 6.33 2.99 -1.95
C LEU A 15 6.17 2.94 -0.42
N TYR A 16 4.94 3.02 0.07
CA TYR A 16 4.64 2.91 1.50
C TYR A 16 5.03 1.54 2.07
N LEU A 17 4.71 0.45 1.35
CA LEU A 17 5.14 -0.90 1.72
C LEU A 17 6.65 -1.05 1.69
N ALA A 18 7.33 -0.51 0.67
CA ALA A 18 8.79 -0.54 0.58
C ALA A 18 9.46 0.22 1.74
N TYR A 19 8.87 1.35 2.16
CA TYR A 19 9.31 2.10 3.34
C TYR A 19 9.15 1.30 4.63
N LEU A 20 7.99 0.66 4.82
CA LEU A 20 7.73 -0.23 5.96
C LEU A 20 8.70 -1.41 6.00
N PHE A 21 8.97 -2.04 4.86
CA PHE A 21 9.96 -3.12 4.76
C PHE A 21 11.37 -2.66 5.09
N ARG A 22 11.76 -1.44 4.69
CA ARG A 22 13.06 -0.85 5.08
C ARG A 22 13.16 -0.60 6.58
N LYS A 23 12.07 -0.16 7.20
CA LYS A 23 12.02 0.19 8.63
C LYS A 23 12.05 -1.04 9.55
N LYS A 24 11.54 -2.19 9.09
CA LYS A 24 11.53 -3.47 9.81
C LYS A 24 12.91 -3.96 10.32
N ASN A 25 14.01 -3.47 9.74
CA ASN A 25 15.37 -3.87 10.13
C ASN A 25 15.89 -3.18 11.40
N GLU A 26 15.14 -2.25 12.01
CA GLU A 26 15.48 -1.67 13.31
C GLU A 26 14.83 -2.48 14.45
N GLU A 27 15.56 -2.73 15.54
CA GLU A 27 15.05 -3.46 16.72
C GLU A 27 13.78 -2.76 17.26
N SER A 28 12.61 -3.34 17.01
CA SER A 28 11.34 -2.70 17.30
C SER A 28 10.56 -3.43 18.40
N ASN A 29 10.01 -2.66 19.34
CA ASN A 29 9.18 -3.16 20.45
C ASN A 29 7.91 -3.86 19.96
N PHE A 30 7.25 -4.64 20.83
CA PHE A 30 6.00 -5.34 20.50
C PHE A 30 4.88 -4.39 20.02
N TRP A 31 4.87 -3.16 20.55
CA TRP A 31 3.96 -2.09 20.12
C TRP A 31 4.27 -1.57 18.71
N ASP A 32 5.54 -1.42 18.36
CA ASP A 32 5.96 -1.03 17.00
C ASP A 32 5.57 -2.10 15.99
N LYS A 33 5.69 -3.37 16.36
CA LYS A 33 5.30 -4.51 15.51
C LYS A 33 3.80 -4.53 15.21
N SER A 34 2.96 -4.19 16.19
CA SER A 34 1.50 -4.06 15.98
C SER A 34 1.17 -2.90 15.04
N MET A 35 1.89 -1.80 15.17
CA MET A 35 1.73 -0.62 14.32
C MET A 35 2.23 -0.87 12.89
N GLU A 36 3.30 -1.63 12.73
CA GLU A 36 3.78 -2.12 11.43
C GLU A 36 2.73 -2.97 10.73
N ILE A 37 2.15 -3.96 11.40
CA ILE A 37 1.14 -4.86 10.81
C ILE A 37 -0.07 -4.06 10.30
N ARG A 38 -0.52 -3.06 11.07
CA ARG A 38 -1.59 -2.15 10.62
C ARG A 38 -1.16 -1.33 9.39
N GLY A 39 0.10 -0.89 9.34
CA GLY A 39 0.70 -0.24 8.17
C GLY A 39 0.70 -1.15 6.94
N TYR A 40 1.13 -2.40 7.07
CA TYR A 40 1.10 -3.40 5.98
C TYR A 40 -0.31 -3.61 5.45
N ILE A 41 -1.30 -3.75 6.33
CA ILE A 41 -2.72 -3.91 5.97
C ILE A 41 -3.22 -2.67 5.21
N GLY A 42 -2.90 -1.47 5.70
CA GLY A 42 -3.26 -0.21 5.03
C GLY A 42 -2.66 -0.10 3.63
N GLY A 43 -1.37 -0.41 3.47
CA GLY A 43 -0.70 -0.43 2.17
C GLY A 43 -1.28 -1.46 1.20
N MET A 44 -1.63 -2.66 1.69
CA MET A 44 -2.29 -3.69 0.88
C MET A 44 -3.69 -3.26 0.41
N ILE A 45 -4.50 -2.65 1.27
CA ILE A 45 -5.83 -2.15 0.90
C ILE A 45 -5.70 -1.06 -0.18
N PHE A 46 -4.71 -0.18 -0.06
CA PHE A 46 -4.44 0.88 -1.05
C PHE A 46 -4.06 0.30 -2.42
N LEU A 47 -3.22 -0.73 -2.43
CA LEU A 47 -2.87 -1.46 -3.66
C LEU A 47 -4.11 -2.13 -4.29
N LEU A 48 -4.91 -2.81 -3.48
CA LEU A 48 -6.14 -3.46 -3.94
C LEU A 48 -7.14 -2.46 -4.53
N MET A 49 -7.33 -1.30 -3.89
CA MET A 49 -8.17 -0.23 -4.45
C MET A 49 -7.65 0.26 -5.80
N GLY A 50 -6.34 0.48 -5.94
CA GLY A 50 -5.73 0.89 -7.20
C GLY A 50 -5.96 -0.13 -8.31
N ILE A 51 -5.77 -1.43 -8.02
CA ILE A 51 -6.01 -2.53 -8.97
C ILE A 51 -7.48 -2.61 -9.36
N VAL A 52 -8.41 -2.52 -8.40
CA VAL A 52 -9.85 -2.58 -8.67
C VAL A 52 -10.30 -1.41 -9.55
N MET A 53 -9.85 -0.19 -9.27
CA MET A 53 -10.15 0.97 -10.12
C MET A 53 -9.59 0.79 -11.54
N LEU A 54 -8.38 0.24 -11.66
CA LEU A 54 -7.75 -0.01 -12.95
C LEU A 54 -8.50 -1.10 -13.73
N TYR A 55 -8.90 -2.18 -13.07
CA TYR A 55 -9.73 -3.23 -13.68
C TYR A 55 -11.06 -2.66 -14.16
N ARG A 56 -11.74 -1.85 -13.34
CA ARG A 56 -12.97 -1.17 -13.75
C ARG A 56 -12.75 -0.30 -14.98
N PHE A 57 -11.72 0.53 -15.00
CA PHE A 57 -11.43 1.39 -16.14
C PHE A 57 -11.20 0.64 -17.47
N PHE A 58 -10.71 -0.60 -17.44
CA PHE A 58 -10.44 -1.40 -18.65
C PHE A 58 -11.61 -2.30 -19.07
N PHE A 59 -12.51 -2.66 -18.16
CA PHE A 59 -13.57 -3.66 -18.38
C PHE A 59 -15.01 -3.12 -18.25
N ASP A 60 -15.20 -1.90 -17.75
CA ASP A 60 -16.43 -1.09 -17.85
C ASP A 60 -16.26 -0.09 -19.02
#